data_AF-A0A2D9S7I2-F1
#
_entry.id   AF-A0A2D9S7I2-F1
#
_cell.length_a   1.000
_cell.length_b   1.000
_cell.length_c   1.000
_cell.angle_alpha   90.00
_cell.angle_beta   90.00
_cell.angle_gamma   90.00
#
_symmetry.space_group_name_H-M   'P 1'
#
loop_
_entity.id
_entity.type
_entity.pdbx_description
1 polymer ?
#
loop_
_entity_poly.entity_id
_entity_poly.type
_entity_poly.pdbx_seq_one_letter_code
_entity_poly.pdbx_strand_id
1 'polypeptide(L)'
;MTDLDLVPEPPKSPPKPGVVVLGRFQPLHLGHEYMLESAAKWRDENIPNANLIIAIGSSNRPQNLLNPWSHEERAEMIQFWLKSKSIEDVQICSIPDIEDPPNWVKHASQYHGSAGAIVTTDLSTSELYSAAGWQVVLLPLDQRERFEGWRVRETARMLSTIGDEAAIREVLGTLVPMAVLNHLIESNGLHRLAFMGEGGEPVG
;
A
#
# COMPACT_ATOMS: atom_id res chain seq x y z
N MET A 1 -19.32 -1.30 15.29
CA MET A 1 -17.86 -1.13 15.38
C MET A 1 -17.29 -2.53 15.36
N THR A 2 -16.47 -2.87 14.38
CA THR A 2 -15.68 -4.09 14.50
C THR A 2 -14.65 -3.87 15.59
N ASP A 3 -14.54 -4.76 16.58
CA ASP A 3 -13.45 -4.76 17.57
C ASP A 3 -12.14 -5.12 16.85
N LEU A 4 -11.57 -4.17 16.12
CA LEU A 4 -10.25 -4.32 15.51
C LEU A 4 -9.21 -3.77 16.46
N ASP A 5 -8.25 -4.62 16.82
CA ASP A 5 -7.10 -4.20 17.60
C ASP A 5 -6.33 -3.09 16.85
N LEU A 6 -5.92 -2.05 17.56
CA LEU A 6 -5.15 -0.95 16.98
C LEU A 6 -3.66 -1.33 16.92
N VAL A 7 -3.33 -2.26 16.02
CA VAL A 7 -1.99 -2.79 15.84
C VAL A 7 -1.44 -2.43 14.45
N PRO A 8 -0.20 -1.91 14.35
CA PRO A 8 0.72 -1.60 15.47
C PRO A 8 0.32 -0.32 16.21
N GLU A 9 0.87 -0.13 17.41
CA GLU A 9 0.82 1.17 18.10
C GLU A 9 1.66 2.23 17.36
N PRO A 10 1.36 3.54 17.53
CA PRO A 10 2.20 4.60 17.02
C PRO A 10 3.64 4.53 17.57
N PRO A 11 4.64 5.04 16.83
CA PRO A 11 6.00 5.13 17.33
C PRO A 11 6.08 6.01 18.59
N LYS A 12 6.92 5.62 19.56
CA LYS A 12 7.08 6.33 20.84
C LYS A 12 7.53 7.79 20.68
N SER A 13 8.28 8.07 19.63
CA SER A 13 8.73 9.42 19.28
C SER A 13 8.02 9.87 18.02
N PRO A 14 7.57 11.14 17.94
CA PRO A 14 6.97 11.68 16.73
C PRO A 14 7.87 11.47 15.50
N PRO A 15 7.35 10.90 14.40
CA PRO A 15 8.08 10.76 13.16
C PRO A 15 8.57 12.12 12.64
N LYS A 16 9.68 12.11 11.90
CA LYS A 16 10.15 13.31 11.21
C LYS A 16 9.15 13.69 10.09
N PRO A 17 9.00 14.99 9.79
CA PRO A 17 8.24 15.44 8.63
C PRO A 17 8.73 14.79 7.33
N GLY A 18 7.82 14.57 6.38
CA GLY A 18 8.16 13.91 5.13
C GLY A 18 7.11 14.05 4.04
N VAL A 19 7.39 13.43 2.90
CA VAL A 19 6.44 13.29 1.79
C VAL A 19 5.75 11.95 1.95
N VAL A 20 4.45 11.97 2.24
CA VAL A 20 3.67 10.77 2.58
C VAL A 20 3.00 10.22 1.33
N VAL A 21 3.10 8.92 1.13
CA VAL A 21 2.26 8.14 0.22
C VAL A 21 1.50 7.12 1.04
N LEU A 22 0.18 7.20 1.01
CA LEU A 22 -0.72 6.31 1.74
C LEU A 22 -1.34 5.29 0.78
N GLY A 23 -1.31 4.02 1.18
CA GLY A 23 -1.98 2.97 0.42
C GLY A 23 -2.18 1.71 1.23
N ARG A 24 -3.11 0.86 0.77
CA ARG A 24 -3.26 -0.49 1.35
C ARG A 24 -2.19 -1.45 0.83
N PHE A 25 -1.67 -1.23 -0.38
CA PHE A 25 -0.63 -2.06 -1.00
C PHE A 25 -0.95 -3.57 -0.98
N GLN A 26 -2.16 -3.94 -1.42
CA GLN A 26 -2.66 -5.33 -1.47
C GLN A 26 -2.77 -5.86 -2.92
N PRO A 27 -1.66 -6.16 -3.63
CA PRO A 27 -0.25 -5.97 -3.26
C PRO A 27 0.27 -4.58 -3.70
N LEU A 28 1.57 -4.31 -3.54
CA LEU A 28 2.23 -3.23 -4.27
C LEU A 28 2.15 -3.53 -5.78
N HIS A 29 1.63 -2.59 -6.58
CA HIS A 29 1.38 -2.77 -8.02
C HIS A 29 1.86 -1.56 -8.81
N LEU A 30 1.88 -1.61 -10.14
CA LEU A 30 2.49 -0.56 -10.98
C LEU A 30 1.85 0.83 -10.80
N GLY A 31 0.55 0.90 -10.50
CA GLY A 31 -0.09 2.18 -10.10
C GLY A 31 0.49 2.79 -8.80
N HIS A 32 0.82 1.94 -7.81
CA HIS A 32 1.49 2.40 -6.59
C HIS A 32 2.95 2.78 -6.87
N GLU A 33 3.66 2.02 -7.71
CA GLU A 33 5.03 2.35 -8.13
C GLU A 33 5.08 3.74 -8.76
N TYR A 34 4.20 4.04 -9.71
CA TYR A 34 4.10 5.36 -10.32
C TYR A 34 3.92 6.48 -9.28
N MET A 35 3.01 6.27 -8.32
CA MET A 35 2.73 7.24 -7.26
C MET A 35 3.95 7.43 -6.34
N LEU A 36 4.65 6.35 -5.97
CA LEU A 36 5.83 6.39 -5.12
C LEU A 36 7.03 7.05 -5.82
N GLU A 37 7.29 6.73 -7.09
CA GLU A 37 8.36 7.38 -7.86
C GLU A 37 8.08 8.87 -8.07
N SER A 38 6.82 9.22 -8.34
CA SER A 38 6.39 10.62 -8.45
C SER A 38 6.56 11.38 -7.13
N ALA A 39 6.24 10.73 -6.00
CA ALA A 39 6.45 11.30 -4.68
C ALA A 39 7.92 11.49 -4.33
N ALA A 40 8.78 10.52 -4.66
CA ALA A 40 10.23 10.63 -4.48
C ALA A 40 10.80 11.80 -5.30
N LYS A 41 10.41 11.91 -6.58
CA LYS A 41 10.80 13.03 -7.43
C LYS A 41 10.34 14.38 -6.86
N TRP A 42 9.07 14.46 -6.46
CA TRP A 42 8.52 15.68 -5.87
C TRP A 42 9.25 16.08 -4.58
N ARG A 43 9.56 15.10 -3.71
CA ARG A 43 10.36 15.28 -2.50
C ARG A 43 11.73 15.87 -2.85
N ASP A 44 12.44 15.29 -3.81
CA ASP A 44 13.79 15.73 -4.17
C ASP A 44 13.79 17.15 -4.75
N GLU A 45 12.74 17.53 -5.49
CA GLU A 45 12.59 18.85 -6.08
C GLU A 45 12.16 19.94 -5.07
N ASN A 46 11.34 19.59 -4.06
CA ASN A 46 10.70 20.57 -3.18
C ASN A 46 11.24 20.56 -1.75
N ILE A 47 11.64 19.39 -1.23
CA ILE A 47 12.09 19.18 0.15
C ILE A 47 13.20 18.09 0.20
N PRO A 48 14.38 18.30 -0.41
CA PRO A 48 15.37 17.25 -0.69
C PRO A 48 15.97 16.53 0.53
N ASN A 49 15.83 17.09 1.73
CA ASN A 49 16.31 16.47 2.98
C ASN A 49 15.18 15.80 3.79
N ALA A 50 13.97 15.72 3.24
CA ALA A 50 12.84 15.04 3.87
C ALA A 50 12.88 13.53 3.58
N ASN A 51 12.24 12.74 4.44
CA ASN A 51 12.01 11.33 4.14
C ASN A 51 10.86 11.18 3.14
N LEU A 52 10.93 10.15 2.29
CA LEU A 52 9.72 9.57 1.68
C LEU A 52 9.09 8.63 2.71
N ILE A 53 7.82 8.85 3.04
CA ILE A 53 7.10 8.05 4.04
C ILE A 53 6.06 7.20 3.33
N ILE A 54 6.22 5.89 3.37
CA ILE A 54 5.28 4.92 2.79
C ILE A 54 4.38 4.40 3.93
N ALA A 55 3.14 4.88 3.96
CA ALA A 55 2.16 4.57 4.98
C ALA A 55 1.24 3.43 4.53
N ILE A 56 1.40 2.26 5.12
CA ILE A 56 0.61 1.06 4.88
C ILE A 56 -0.67 1.15 5.71
N GLY A 57 -1.78 1.55 5.10
CA GLY A 57 -3.09 1.61 5.74
C GLY A 57 -3.72 0.23 5.96
N SER A 58 -4.80 0.19 6.75
CA SER A 58 -5.54 -1.04 7.07
C SER A 58 -4.62 -2.15 7.62
N SER A 59 -3.72 -1.80 8.56
CA SER A 59 -2.79 -2.78 9.14
C SER A 59 -3.47 -3.82 10.03
N ASN A 60 -4.60 -3.44 10.64
CA ASN A 60 -5.39 -4.28 11.54
C ASN A 60 -6.53 -5.05 10.86
N ARG A 61 -6.64 -5.01 9.52
CA ARG A 61 -7.70 -5.77 8.83
C ARG A 61 -7.32 -7.25 8.77
N PRO A 62 -8.25 -8.17 9.10
CA PRO A 62 -7.99 -9.59 9.01
C PRO A 62 -7.76 -10.02 7.56
N GLN A 63 -7.01 -11.11 7.39
CA GLN A 63 -6.70 -11.64 6.06
C GLN A 63 -7.96 -12.17 5.37
N ASN A 64 -8.20 -11.71 4.14
CA ASN A 64 -9.28 -12.15 3.25
C ASN A 64 -8.96 -11.75 1.80
N LEU A 65 -9.84 -12.02 0.83
CA LEU A 65 -9.61 -11.65 -0.57
C LEU A 65 -9.45 -10.13 -0.80
N LEU A 66 -9.95 -9.29 0.09
CA LEU A 66 -9.70 -7.86 0.04
C LEU A 66 -8.33 -7.50 0.63
N ASN A 67 -7.90 -8.19 1.68
CA ASN A 67 -6.64 -7.99 2.41
C ASN A 67 -5.80 -9.29 2.51
N PRO A 68 -5.32 -9.86 1.41
CA PRO A 68 -4.71 -11.19 1.45
C PRO A 68 -3.34 -11.23 2.13
N TRP A 69 -2.65 -10.09 2.22
CA TRP A 69 -1.33 -9.98 2.85
C TRP A 69 -1.38 -9.15 4.14
N SER A 70 -0.62 -9.56 5.16
CA SER A 70 -0.47 -8.81 6.40
C SER A 70 0.25 -7.48 6.16
N HIS A 71 0.31 -6.57 7.14
CA HIS A 71 1.06 -5.32 6.94
C HIS A 71 2.57 -5.55 6.88
N GLU A 72 3.08 -6.58 7.54
CA GLU A 72 4.48 -7.01 7.45
C GLU A 72 4.82 -7.54 6.07
N GLU A 73 4.00 -8.44 5.51
CA GLU A 73 4.21 -8.96 4.15
C GLU A 73 4.18 -7.84 3.10
N ARG A 74 3.29 -6.86 3.28
CA ARG A 74 3.24 -5.67 2.42
C ARG A 74 4.47 -4.77 2.60
N ALA A 75 4.98 -4.63 3.82
CA ALA A 75 6.22 -3.92 4.07
C ALA A 75 7.41 -4.62 3.40
N GLU A 76 7.47 -5.95 3.44
CA GLU A 76 8.48 -6.74 2.73
C GLU A 76 8.41 -6.50 1.21
N MET A 77 7.21 -6.56 0.61
CA MET A 77 7.03 -6.23 -0.81
C MET A 77 7.58 -4.83 -1.17
N ILE A 78 7.29 -3.84 -0.33
CA ILE A 78 7.80 -2.47 -0.51
C ILE A 78 9.33 -2.43 -0.36
N GLN A 79 9.91 -3.16 0.59
CA GLN A 79 11.37 -3.23 0.77
C GLN A 79 12.07 -3.86 -0.46
N PHE A 80 11.53 -4.95 -1.02
CA PHE A 80 12.06 -5.54 -2.26
C PHE A 80 11.98 -4.57 -3.43
N TRP A 81 10.88 -3.83 -3.55
CA TRP A 81 10.72 -2.79 -4.56
C TRP A 81 11.73 -1.65 -4.39
N LEU A 82 11.84 -1.07 -3.18
CA LEU A 82 12.79 0.00 -2.86
C LEU A 82 14.23 -0.39 -3.21
N LYS A 83 14.63 -1.62 -2.82
CA LYS A 83 15.96 -2.16 -3.13
C LYS A 83 16.20 -2.25 -4.64
N SER A 84 15.18 -2.62 -5.42
CA SER A 84 15.29 -2.71 -6.88
C SER A 84 15.39 -1.34 -7.58
N LYS A 85 14.94 -0.27 -6.93
CA LYS A 85 14.92 1.11 -7.45
C LYS A 85 16.05 1.97 -6.90
N SER A 86 16.84 1.47 -5.95
CA SER A 86 17.87 2.24 -5.23
C SER A 86 17.33 3.54 -4.61
N ILE A 87 16.09 3.52 -4.11
CA ILE A 87 15.48 4.67 -3.44
C ILE A 87 15.88 4.63 -1.95
N GLU A 88 16.54 5.69 -1.50
CA GLU A 88 17.00 5.87 -0.12
C GLU A 88 16.16 6.93 0.62
N ASP A 89 16.46 7.13 1.91
CA ASP A 89 15.75 8.06 2.81
C ASP A 89 14.25 7.80 2.88
N VAL A 90 13.90 6.52 3.08
CA VAL A 90 12.53 6.03 3.15
C VAL A 90 12.19 5.55 4.55
N GLN A 91 11.01 5.92 5.02
CA GLN A 91 10.39 5.37 6.22
C GLN A 91 9.13 4.60 5.85
N ILE A 92 9.03 3.35 6.27
CA ILE A 92 7.80 2.55 6.14
C ILE A 92 7.10 2.54 7.50
N CYS A 93 5.80 2.83 7.52
CA CYS A 93 4.96 2.70 8.71
C CYS A 93 3.66 1.97 8.37
N SER A 94 3.03 1.36 9.37
CA SER A 94 1.74 0.68 9.24
C SER A 94 0.71 1.36 10.14
N ILE A 95 -0.49 1.59 9.62
CA ILE A 95 -1.53 2.40 10.26
C ILE A 95 -2.81 1.58 10.38
N PRO A 96 -3.29 1.29 11.61
CA PRO A 96 -4.55 0.59 11.81
C PRO A 96 -5.73 1.50 11.50
N ASP A 97 -6.81 0.94 10.96
CA ASP A 97 -8.06 1.67 10.75
C ASP A 97 -8.79 1.89 12.08
N ILE A 98 -9.36 3.08 12.27
CA ILE A 98 -10.15 3.45 13.47
C ILE A 98 -11.66 3.54 13.21
N GLU A 99 -12.11 3.26 11.98
CA GLU A 99 -13.52 3.37 11.55
C GLU A 99 -14.18 4.74 11.83
N ASP A 100 -13.37 5.81 11.92
CA ASP A 100 -13.78 7.18 12.23
C ASP A 100 -13.14 8.16 11.22
N PRO A 101 -13.76 8.34 10.03
CA PRO A 101 -13.19 9.17 8.97
C PRO A 101 -12.85 10.60 9.40
N PRO A 102 -13.69 11.33 10.16
CA PRO A 102 -13.35 12.67 10.65
C PRO A 102 -12.04 12.75 11.46
N ASN A 103 -11.71 11.71 12.23
CA ASN A 103 -10.50 11.68 13.04
C ASN A 103 -9.33 10.93 12.39
N TRP A 104 -9.52 10.40 11.17
CA TRP A 104 -8.56 9.52 10.52
C TRP A 104 -7.20 10.21 10.29
N VAL A 105 -7.16 11.46 9.79
CA VAL A 105 -5.88 12.15 9.52
C VAL A 105 -5.12 12.43 10.82
N LYS A 106 -5.84 12.82 11.88
CA LYS A 106 -5.25 13.05 13.19
C LYS A 106 -4.64 11.77 13.75
N HIS A 107 -5.31 10.64 13.56
CA HIS A 107 -4.81 9.32 13.93
C HIS A 107 -3.60 8.92 13.08
N ALA A 108 -3.71 8.97 11.75
CA ALA A 108 -2.63 8.58 10.83
C ALA A 108 -1.36 9.43 11.02
N SER A 109 -1.51 10.71 11.36
CA SER A 109 -0.38 11.62 11.64
C SER A 109 0.45 11.22 12.87
N GLN A 110 -0.07 10.37 13.76
CA GLN A 110 0.71 9.79 14.86
C GLN A 110 1.77 8.80 14.33
N TYR A 111 1.55 8.21 13.16
CA TYR A 111 2.42 7.18 12.55
C TYR A 111 3.35 7.73 11.48
N HIS A 112 2.85 8.63 10.64
CA HIS A 112 3.62 9.22 9.53
C HIS A 112 4.11 10.65 9.81
N GLY A 113 3.83 11.21 10.99
CA GLY A 113 4.19 12.59 11.36
C GLY A 113 3.11 13.61 11.00
N SER A 114 3.21 14.81 11.59
CA SER A 114 2.16 15.85 11.55
C SER A 114 2.45 17.02 10.58
N ALA A 115 3.59 17.00 9.90
CA ALA A 115 3.98 18.04 8.96
C ALA A 115 4.59 17.42 7.69
N GLY A 116 4.32 18.03 6.55
CA GLY A 116 4.80 17.56 5.26
C GLY A 116 3.77 17.74 4.15
N ALA A 117 3.89 16.92 3.11
CA ALA A 117 2.95 16.86 2.01
C ALA A 117 2.46 15.42 1.84
N ILE A 118 1.19 15.26 1.44
CA ILE A 118 0.70 13.97 0.96
C ILE A 118 0.68 13.98 -0.57
N VAL A 119 1.20 12.92 -1.17
CA VAL A 119 1.12 12.66 -2.60
C VAL A 119 0.12 11.53 -2.79
N THR A 120 -0.92 11.78 -3.58
CA THR A 120 -1.98 10.80 -3.81
C THR A 120 -2.55 10.93 -5.22
N THR A 121 -3.22 9.87 -5.66
CA THR A 121 -4.02 9.83 -6.89
C THR A 121 -5.51 9.67 -6.58
N ASP A 122 -5.84 9.51 -5.30
CA ASP A 122 -7.19 9.32 -4.82
C ASP A 122 -7.80 10.64 -4.33
N LEU A 123 -8.92 11.02 -4.95
CA LEU A 123 -9.60 12.28 -4.66
C LEU A 123 -10.12 12.33 -3.22
N SER A 124 -10.63 11.21 -2.69
CA SER A 124 -11.17 11.18 -1.32
C SER A 124 -10.07 11.40 -0.28
N THR A 125 -8.90 10.79 -0.49
CA THR A 125 -7.71 11.00 0.33
C THR A 125 -7.22 12.45 0.22
N SER A 126 -7.21 13.01 -0.99
CA SER A 126 -6.84 14.40 -1.24
C SER A 126 -7.74 15.38 -0.48
N GLU A 127 -9.06 15.21 -0.56
CA GLU A 127 -10.04 16.05 0.16
C GLU A 127 -9.88 15.92 1.68
N LEU A 128 -9.72 14.70 2.18
CA LEU A 128 -9.58 14.41 3.60
C LEU A 128 -8.34 15.07 4.21
N TYR A 129 -7.18 14.96 3.54
CA TYR A 129 -5.94 15.60 4.00
C TYR A 129 -5.95 17.12 3.81
N SER A 130 -6.55 17.62 2.73
CA SER A 130 -6.70 19.06 2.51
C SER A 130 -7.55 19.69 3.62
N ALA A 131 -8.65 19.06 4.01
CA ALA A 131 -9.50 19.49 5.13
C ALA A 131 -8.75 19.51 6.48
N ALA A 132 -7.73 18.66 6.64
CA ALA A 132 -6.85 18.62 7.80
C ALA A 132 -5.67 19.61 7.71
N GLY A 133 -5.61 20.47 6.67
CA GLY A 133 -4.59 21.51 6.51
C GLY A 133 -3.26 21.04 5.94
N TRP A 134 -3.18 19.82 5.39
CA TRP A 134 -1.97 19.32 4.75
C TRP A 134 -1.76 19.93 3.36
N GLN A 135 -0.49 20.05 2.96
CA GLN A 135 -0.16 20.23 1.56
C GLN A 135 -0.49 18.94 0.80
N VAL A 136 -1.32 19.06 -0.25
CA VAL A 136 -1.73 17.92 -1.07
C VAL A 136 -1.17 18.06 -2.47
N VAL A 137 -0.52 17.00 -2.94
CA VAL A 137 -0.03 16.85 -4.31
C VAL A 137 -0.89 15.77 -4.97
N LEU A 138 -1.92 16.20 -5.69
CA LEU A 138 -2.80 15.29 -6.43
C LEU A 138 -2.18 15.00 -7.80
N LEU A 139 -1.82 13.74 -8.05
CA LEU A 139 -1.29 13.29 -9.32
C LEU A 139 -2.43 12.90 -10.28
N PRO A 140 -2.28 13.16 -11.60
CA PRO A 140 -3.14 12.53 -12.59
C PRO A 140 -2.91 11.02 -12.58
N LEU A 141 -3.95 10.23 -12.85
CA LEU A 141 -3.82 8.79 -12.95
C LEU A 141 -4.38 8.28 -14.28
N ASP A 142 -3.51 8.27 -15.30
CA ASP A 142 -3.87 8.01 -16.69
C ASP A 142 -4.24 6.54 -17.01
N GLN A 143 -4.28 5.65 -16.01
CA GLN A 143 -4.66 4.23 -16.19
C GLN A 143 -5.41 3.65 -14.98
N ARG A 144 -6.33 4.43 -14.38
CA ARG A 144 -7.07 4.00 -13.19
C ARG A 144 -7.69 2.62 -13.35
N GLU A 145 -8.33 2.37 -14.48
CA GLU A 145 -9.00 1.10 -14.79
C GLU A 145 -8.06 -0.12 -14.86
N ARG A 146 -6.77 0.07 -15.11
CA ARG A 146 -5.81 -1.04 -15.21
C ARG A 146 -5.18 -1.37 -13.86
N PHE A 147 -4.83 -0.36 -13.06
CA PHE A 147 -4.06 -0.51 -11.84
C PHE A 147 -4.91 -0.37 -10.58
N GLU A 148 -6.07 -1.02 -10.56
CA GLU A 148 -6.88 -1.14 -9.35
C GLU A 148 -6.52 -2.41 -8.60
N GLY A 149 -6.26 -2.28 -7.29
CA GLY A 149 -5.84 -3.42 -6.46
C GLY A 149 -6.78 -4.63 -6.55
N TRP A 150 -8.10 -4.43 -6.74
CA TRP A 150 -9.04 -5.55 -6.90
C TRP A 150 -8.80 -6.34 -8.19
N ARG A 151 -8.48 -5.68 -9.32
CA ARG A 151 -8.17 -6.35 -10.59
C ARG A 151 -6.87 -7.13 -10.51
N VAL A 152 -5.87 -6.53 -9.86
CA VAL A 152 -4.57 -7.18 -9.60
C VAL A 152 -4.77 -8.45 -8.76
N ARG A 153 -5.57 -8.37 -7.68
CA ARG A 153 -5.87 -9.53 -6.84
C ARG A 153 -6.67 -10.61 -7.57
N GLU A 154 -7.66 -10.26 -8.39
CA GLU A 154 -8.39 -11.25 -9.19
C GLU A 154 -7.47 -11.96 -10.19
N THR A 155 -6.61 -11.21 -10.88
CA THR A 155 -5.63 -11.81 -11.80
C THR A 155 -4.66 -12.73 -11.06
N ALA A 156 -4.17 -12.29 -9.89
CA ALA A 156 -3.30 -13.09 -9.04
C ALA A 156 -4.00 -14.35 -8.51
N ARG A 157 -5.30 -14.25 -8.16
CA ARG A 157 -6.12 -15.38 -7.72
C ARG A 157 -6.30 -16.41 -8.82
N MET A 158 -6.59 -15.99 -10.06
CA MET A 158 -6.70 -16.89 -11.21
C MET A 158 -5.41 -17.67 -11.48
N LEU A 159 -4.25 -17.09 -11.15
CA LEU A 159 -2.93 -17.68 -11.35
C LEU A 159 -2.38 -18.38 -10.11
N SER A 160 -3.07 -18.32 -8.97
CA SER A 160 -2.52 -18.70 -7.65
C SER A 160 -2.16 -20.18 -7.50
N THR A 161 -2.73 -21.06 -8.33
CA THR A 161 -2.43 -22.50 -8.33
C THR A 161 -1.62 -22.94 -9.55
N ILE A 162 -1.16 -21.99 -10.38
CA ILE A 162 -0.35 -22.29 -11.55
C ILE A 162 1.09 -22.53 -11.09
N GLY A 163 1.66 -23.68 -11.47
CA GLY A 163 3.07 -24.00 -11.17
C GLY A 163 4.07 -23.45 -12.19
N ASP A 164 3.59 -22.98 -13.35
CA ASP A 164 4.43 -22.36 -14.37
C ASP A 164 4.77 -20.91 -13.98
N GLU A 165 5.91 -20.77 -13.33
CA GLU A 165 6.49 -19.51 -12.90
C GLU A 165 6.74 -18.51 -14.05
N ALA A 166 6.99 -18.97 -15.28
CA ALA A 166 7.20 -18.09 -16.41
C ALA A 166 5.86 -17.48 -16.86
N ALA A 167 4.81 -18.30 -16.92
CA ALA A 167 3.45 -17.84 -17.24
C ALA A 167 2.93 -16.83 -16.21
N ILE A 168 3.19 -17.08 -14.91
CA ILE A 168 2.83 -16.12 -13.85
C ILE A 168 3.52 -14.77 -14.08
N ARG A 169 4.81 -14.77 -14.42
CA ARG A 169 5.60 -13.55 -14.68
C ARG A 169 5.14 -12.81 -15.92
N GLU A 170 4.79 -13.52 -16.99
CA GLU A 170 4.29 -12.93 -18.21
C GLU A 170 3.00 -12.13 -17.98
N VAL A 171 2.08 -12.66 -17.17
CA VAL A 171 0.79 -12.01 -16.92
C VAL A 171 0.90 -10.96 -15.80
N LEU A 172 1.32 -11.35 -14.60
CA LEU A 172 1.36 -10.45 -13.44
C LEU A 172 2.47 -9.40 -13.53
N GLY A 173 3.54 -9.65 -14.28
CA GLY A 173 4.61 -8.66 -14.49
C GLY A 173 4.13 -7.39 -15.21
N THR A 174 2.97 -7.46 -15.88
CA THR A 174 2.32 -6.29 -16.50
C THR A 174 1.48 -5.46 -15.52
N LEU A 175 1.37 -5.89 -14.26
CA LEU A 175 0.52 -5.31 -13.22
C LEU A 175 1.29 -5.04 -11.91
N VAL A 176 2.32 -5.83 -11.61
CA VAL A 176 3.09 -5.81 -10.36
C VAL A 176 4.58 -5.62 -10.68
N PRO A 177 5.32 -4.75 -9.97
CA PRO A 177 6.76 -4.63 -10.16
C PRO A 177 7.47 -5.98 -10.04
N MET A 178 8.40 -6.28 -10.95
CA MET A 178 9.04 -7.60 -11.01
C MET A 178 9.71 -8.03 -9.70
N ALA A 179 10.29 -7.08 -8.95
CA ALA A 179 10.89 -7.38 -7.65
C ALA A 179 9.87 -7.87 -6.62
N VAL A 180 8.67 -7.27 -6.61
CA VAL A 180 7.55 -7.68 -5.75
C VAL A 180 7.02 -9.04 -6.19
N LEU A 181 6.84 -9.22 -7.51
CA LEU A 181 6.31 -10.46 -8.07
C LEU A 181 7.23 -11.65 -7.80
N ASN A 182 8.54 -11.47 -7.97
CA ASN A 182 9.52 -12.52 -7.65
C ASN A 182 9.44 -12.90 -6.16
N HIS A 183 9.41 -11.92 -5.26
CA HIS A 183 9.24 -12.18 -3.83
C HIS A 183 7.93 -12.93 -3.52
N LEU A 184 6.81 -12.56 -4.15
CA LEU A 184 5.52 -13.24 -3.98
C LEU A 184 5.54 -14.69 -4.48
N ILE A 185 6.31 -14.99 -5.52
CA ILE A 185 6.47 -16.35 -6.03
C ILE A 185 7.38 -17.17 -5.11
N GLU A 186 8.54 -16.62 -4.75
CA GLU A 186 9.54 -17.27 -3.87
C GLU A 186 8.99 -17.58 -2.46
N SER A 187 8.16 -16.69 -1.92
CA SER A 187 7.48 -16.87 -0.63
C SER A 187 6.22 -17.75 -0.70
N ASN A 188 5.84 -18.23 -1.89
CA ASN A 188 4.56 -18.86 -2.16
C ASN A 188 3.36 -17.99 -1.72
N GLY A 189 3.53 -16.67 -1.75
CA GLY A 189 2.57 -15.67 -1.27
C GLY A 189 1.29 -15.58 -2.10
N LEU A 190 1.31 -16.05 -3.35
CA LEU A 190 0.13 -16.10 -4.24
C LEU A 190 -0.81 -17.26 -3.93
N HIS A 191 -0.28 -18.41 -3.52
CA HIS A 191 -1.02 -19.67 -3.38
C HIS A 191 -2.21 -19.58 -2.40
N ARG A 192 -2.08 -18.76 -1.35
CA ARG A 192 -3.16 -18.53 -0.37
C ARG A 192 -4.45 -18.01 -1.00
N LEU A 193 -4.36 -17.27 -2.12
CA LEU A 193 -5.51 -16.65 -2.77
C LEU A 193 -6.51 -17.69 -3.27
N ALA A 194 -6.07 -18.91 -3.61
CA ALA A 194 -6.93 -20.01 -4.03
C ALA A 194 -7.88 -20.49 -2.92
N PHE A 195 -7.50 -20.31 -1.65
CA PHE A 195 -8.21 -20.83 -0.48
C PHE A 195 -8.90 -19.74 0.32
N MET A 196 -8.70 -18.48 -0.05
CA MET A 196 -9.43 -17.35 0.52
C MET A 196 -10.80 -17.30 -0.17
N GLY A 197 -11.84 -17.74 0.54
CA GLY A 197 -13.22 -17.57 0.09
C GLY A 197 -13.73 -16.16 0.34
N GLU A 198 -14.63 -15.68 -0.51
CA GLU A 198 -15.80 -14.96 -0.01
C GLU A 198 -16.60 -16.02 0.76
N GLY A 199 -16.94 -15.81 2.03
CA GLY A 199 -17.58 -16.86 2.85
C GLY A 199 -18.63 -17.65 2.05
N GLY A 200 -18.35 -18.94 1.80
CA GLY A 200 -19.24 -19.80 1.02
C GLY A 200 -20.62 -19.91 1.66
N GLU A 201 -21.64 -20.20 0.86
CA GLU A 201 -23.01 -20.41 1.34
C GLU A 201 -23.03 -21.32 2.58
N PRO A 202 -23.79 -20.98 3.63
CA PRO A 202 -24.04 -21.92 4.71
C PRO A 202 -24.79 -23.10 4.11
N VAL A 203 -24.12 -24.24 3.99
CA VAL A 203 -24.80 -25.51 3.75
C VAL A 203 -25.62 -25.81 5.01
N GLY A 204 -26.93 -25.63 4.88
CA GLY A 204 -27.92 -25.96 5.90
C GLY A 204 -28.09 -27.46 6.11
#